data_AF-A0A521UBH9-F1
#
_entry.id   AF-A0A521UBH9-F1
#
_cell.length_a   1.000
_cell.length_b   1.000
_cell.length_c   1.000
_cell.angle_alpha   90.00
_cell.angle_beta   90.00
_cell.angle_gamma   90.00
#
_symmetry.space_group_name_H-M   'P 1'
#
loop_
_entity.id
_entity.type
_entity.pdbx_description
1 polymer ?
#
loop_
_entity_poly.entity_id
_entity_poly.type
_entity_poly.pdbx_seq_one_letter_code
_entity_poly.pdbx_strand_id
1 'polypeptide(L)'
;MFHPTARLCSAFLGLAGLLSGCGDDPEASDASVTDAGADVVIPAGDAAVLPPSFATPVAPAFTAATRDPRTIQVSVSSEDLGQLGFDYASMPATGAIVFVDGWELRFSRILVTLGNIRINRPGASTSDQSSVGAAVASVPGSFAVDVQKPGPLTGAGGAPETAIPLAVIRAPSAGGSLDTTVRYAFSYDGVAATPGATNVNLDAAAVALYEQMIRRGWSQYIEGTATYRGATTGLAPAFADYPTSVTFRLGWAAPAQYINCYNPENGGDEMPGVQPSASTAARAQLTFHMDHLFWGALGVENPPLHFDQYASRARTTAGVSEVTLDDLQGVAPTNLLDRMMRPVPDRGAQTMGYTPRSASALSFDLGGTSGIRDLRDFVTFSARSYGHLNADGLCFVRPSGAITY
;
A
#
# COMPACT_ATOMS: atom_id res chain seq x y z
N MET A 1 17.23 -3.42 33.27
CA MET A 1 18.07 -3.43 32.05
C MET A 1 17.34 -4.29 31.04
N PHE A 2 16.58 -3.66 30.15
CA PHE A 2 15.76 -4.33 29.14
C PHE A 2 16.58 -4.48 27.84
N HIS A 3 16.64 -5.69 27.31
CA HIS A 3 17.12 -5.99 25.95
C HIS A 3 15.90 -6.10 25.02
N PRO A 4 15.93 -5.50 23.81
CA PRO A 4 14.95 -5.80 22.78
C PRO A 4 15.39 -7.05 22.02
N THR A 5 14.54 -8.08 22.00
CA THR A 5 14.68 -9.24 21.12
C THR A 5 14.08 -8.90 19.76
N ALA A 6 14.94 -8.63 18.78
CA ALA A 6 14.58 -8.67 17.36
C ALA A 6 14.17 -10.11 17.02
N ARG A 7 12.93 -10.31 16.55
CA ARG A 7 12.43 -11.61 16.13
C ARG A 7 12.84 -11.85 14.69
N LEU A 8 13.59 -12.92 14.46
CA LEU A 8 13.96 -13.41 13.13
C LEU A 8 12.71 -13.92 12.40
N CYS A 9 12.47 -13.37 11.21
CA CYS A 9 11.61 -14.02 10.22
C CYS A 9 12.43 -15.15 9.58
N SER A 10 12.08 -16.40 9.91
CA SER A 10 12.69 -17.57 9.27
C SER A 10 12.15 -17.67 7.85
N ALA A 11 13.01 -17.49 6.86
CA ALA A 11 12.71 -17.82 5.47
C ALA A 11 12.44 -19.34 5.36
N PHE A 12 11.18 -19.72 5.23
CA PHE A 12 10.78 -21.07 4.87
C PHE A 12 10.34 -21.10 3.40
N LEU A 13 11.05 -21.90 2.61
CA LEU A 13 10.55 -22.43 1.34
C LEU A 13 9.30 -23.28 1.63
N GLY A 14 8.17 -22.99 1.01
CA GLY A 14 7.06 -23.93 0.99
C GLY A 14 5.72 -23.40 0.49
N LEU A 15 5.35 -23.87 -0.70
CA LEU A 15 3.99 -24.01 -1.26
C LEU A 15 3.30 -22.76 -1.84
N ALA A 16 3.52 -22.58 -3.14
CA ALA A 16 2.68 -21.76 -4.02
C ALA A 16 1.21 -22.25 -3.97
N GLY A 17 0.31 -21.37 -3.55
CA GLY A 17 -1.14 -21.56 -3.64
C GLY A 17 -1.61 -21.36 -5.09
N LEU A 18 -2.29 -22.38 -5.61
CA LEU A 18 -2.90 -22.43 -6.93
C LEU A 18 -3.95 -21.32 -7.14
N LEU A 19 -3.64 -20.33 -7.98
CA LEU A 19 -4.64 -19.58 -8.72
C LEU A 19 -4.93 -20.33 -10.03
N SER A 20 -5.95 -21.18 -9.98
CA SER A 20 -6.46 -21.93 -11.14
C SER A 20 -7.34 -21.02 -12.00
N GLY A 21 -6.81 -20.59 -13.15
CA GLY A 21 -7.58 -20.04 -14.26
C GLY A 21 -7.57 -21.06 -15.40
N CYS A 22 -8.68 -21.77 -15.61
CA CYS A 22 -8.87 -22.65 -16.77
C CYS A 22 -9.52 -21.85 -17.93
N GLY A 23 -9.00 -22.04 -19.14
CA GLY A 23 -9.70 -21.67 -20.39
C GLY A 23 -8.75 -21.35 -21.54
N ASP A 24 -8.16 -22.38 -22.15
CA ASP A 24 -7.45 -22.27 -23.43
C ASP A 24 -8.47 -22.19 -24.59
N ASP A 25 -8.31 -21.21 -25.48
CA ASP A 25 -8.77 -21.28 -26.87
C ASP A 25 -7.63 -20.74 -27.77
N PRO A 26 -7.26 -21.42 -28.87
CA PRO A 26 -6.13 -21.05 -29.70
C PRO A 26 -6.54 -20.15 -30.89
N GLU A 27 -5.55 -19.38 -31.37
CA GLU A 27 -5.53 -18.62 -32.62
C GLU A 27 -6.29 -17.28 -32.68
N ALA A 28 -5.57 -16.18 -32.41
CA ALA A 28 -5.76 -14.95 -33.16
C ALA A 28 -4.42 -14.24 -33.35
N SER A 29 -4.09 -14.02 -34.62
CA SER A 29 -2.87 -13.41 -35.12
C SER A 29 -2.61 -12.00 -34.60
N ASP A 30 -1.34 -11.77 -34.33
CA ASP A 30 -0.64 -10.50 -34.17
C ASP A 30 -1.18 -9.38 -35.08
N ALA A 31 -1.69 -8.32 -34.46
CA ALA A 31 -2.03 -7.07 -35.13
C ALA A 31 -1.45 -5.92 -34.29
N SER A 32 -0.40 -5.32 -34.84
CA SER A 32 0.17 -4.05 -34.40
C SER A 32 -0.93 -2.99 -34.20
N VAL A 33 -1.22 -2.65 -32.95
CA VAL A 33 -2.10 -1.51 -32.65
C VAL A 33 -1.25 -0.26 -32.66
N THR A 34 -1.53 0.57 -33.66
CA THR A 34 -1.03 1.93 -33.76
C THR A 34 -1.67 2.79 -32.67
N ASP A 35 -0.81 3.59 -32.07
CA ASP A 35 -1.05 4.66 -31.12
C ASP A 35 -2.29 5.50 -31.45
N ALA A 36 -3.18 5.64 -30.46
CA ALA A 36 -4.12 6.73 -30.35
C ALA A 36 -4.11 7.20 -28.88
N GLY A 37 -2.97 7.73 -28.45
CA GLY A 37 -2.86 8.63 -27.32
C GLY A 37 -3.68 9.89 -27.55
N ALA A 38 -5.00 9.77 -27.38
CA ALA A 38 -5.80 10.89 -26.96
C ALA A 38 -5.80 10.84 -25.43
N ASP A 39 -5.16 11.84 -24.81
CA ASP A 39 -5.50 12.22 -23.45
C ASP A 39 -7.03 12.25 -23.38
N VAL A 40 -7.62 11.34 -22.61
CA VAL A 40 -9.02 11.49 -22.23
C VAL A 40 -9.05 12.71 -21.35
N VAL A 41 -9.31 13.86 -21.96
CA VAL A 41 -9.79 15.05 -21.28
C VAL A 41 -11.12 14.61 -20.68
N ILE A 42 -11.08 14.08 -19.45
CA ILE A 42 -12.28 13.94 -18.64
C ILE A 42 -12.82 15.37 -18.56
N PRO A 43 -14.02 15.64 -19.11
CA PRO A 43 -14.61 16.96 -19.00
C PRO A 43 -14.58 17.34 -17.53
N ALA A 44 -14.24 18.58 -17.21
CA ALA A 44 -14.48 19.14 -15.89
C ALA A 44 -16.00 19.18 -15.66
N GLY A 45 -16.64 18.02 -15.50
CA GLY A 45 -17.95 17.89 -14.92
C GLY A 45 -17.85 18.49 -13.53
N ASP A 46 -18.86 19.29 -13.17
CA ASP A 46 -18.98 20.07 -11.94
C ASP A 46 -18.04 19.54 -10.87
N ALA A 47 -16.94 20.27 -10.65
CA ALA A 47 -15.94 19.91 -9.67
C ALA A 47 -16.68 19.43 -8.42
N ALA A 48 -16.38 18.22 -7.95
CA ALA A 48 -16.84 17.77 -6.65
C ALA A 48 -16.14 18.64 -5.60
N VAL A 49 -16.62 19.88 -5.47
CA VAL A 49 -16.20 20.83 -4.45
C VAL A 49 -16.66 20.19 -3.16
N LEU A 50 -15.69 19.83 -2.32
CA LEU A 50 -16.01 19.27 -1.03
C LEU A 50 -16.83 20.30 -0.24
N PRO A 51 -17.84 19.85 0.53
CA PRO A 51 -18.60 20.79 1.34
C PRO A 51 -17.64 21.53 2.29
N PRO A 52 -17.87 22.82 2.61
CA PRO A 52 -16.97 23.56 3.51
C PRO A 52 -16.74 22.87 4.86
N SER A 53 -17.69 22.05 5.32
CA SER A 53 -17.55 21.22 6.52
C SER A 53 -16.43 20.17 6.43
N PHE A 54 -16.11 19.68 5.23
CA PHE A 54 -15.04 18.72 5.02
C PHE A 54 -13.66 19.34 5.28
N ALA A 55 -13.50 20.65 5.11
CA ALA A 55 -12.22 21.32 5.35
C ALA A 55 -11.78 21.31 6.82
N THR A 56 -12.69 20.98 7.74
CA THR A 56 -12.39 20.85 9.17
C THR A 56 -12.15 19.37 9.50
N PRO A 57 -10.91 18.98 9.85
CA PRO A 57 -10.62 17.62 10.27
C PRO A 57 -11.39 17.25 11.54
N VAL A 58 -11.94 16.04 11.56
CA VAL A 58 -12.63 15.44 12.69
C VAL A 58 -11.83 14.20 13.10
N ALA A 59 -10.72 14.42 13.78
CA ALA A 59 -9.93 13.33 14.34
C ALA A 59 -10.69 12.68 15.51
N PRO A 60 -11.07 11.39 15.43
CA PRO A 60 -11.70 10.70 16.54
C PRO A 60 -10.74 10.63 17.72
N ALA A 61 -11.08 11.21 18.87
CA ALA A 61 -10.22 11.07 20.05
C ALA A 61 -10.49 9.71 20.74
N PHE A 62 -9.47 8.87 20.85
CA PHE A 62 -9.53 7.72 21.77
C PHE A 62 -9.44 8.20 23.22
N THR A 63 -10.59 8.41 23.85
CA THR A 63 -10.71 8.77 25.27
C THR A 63 -10.60 7.54 26.19
N ALA A 64 -10.58 7.72 27.52
CA ALA A 64 -10.63 6.59 28.46
C ALA A 64 -11.80 5.62 28.16
N ALA A 65 -12.97 6.16 27.78
CA ALA A 65 -14.16 5.40 27.38
C ALA A 65 -14.02 4.65 26.04
N THR A 66 -12.89 4.79 25.33
CA THR A 66 -12.59 4.01 24.12
C THR A 66 -11.67 2.84 24.41
N ARG A 67 -11.10 2.75 25.63
CA ARG A 67 -10.21 1.65 26.07
C ARG A 67 -10.94 0.59 26.90
N ASP A 68 -12.28 0.67 26.93
CA ASP A 68 -13.12 -0.22 27.73
C ASP A 68 -12.93 -1.68 27.31
N PRO A 69 -13.01 -2.63 28.26
CA PRO A 69 -13.10 -4.04 27.96
C PRO A 69 -14.18 -4.35 26.92
N ARG A 70 -13.99 -5.44 26.17
CA ARG A 70 -14.94 -5.94 25.15
C ARG A 70 -15.22 -4.95 24.03
N THR A 71 -14.28 -4.05 23.76
CA THR A 71 -14.31 -3.15 22.60
C THR A 71 -13.14 -3.45 21.66
N ILE A 72 -13.28 -3.04 20.39
CA ILE A 72 -12.20 -3.08 19.40
C ILE A 72 -11.92 -1.64 18.97
N GLN A 73 -10.69 -1.19 19.19
CA GLN A 73 -10.19 0.10 18.74
C GLN A 73 -9.64 0.00 17.33
N VAL A 74 -10.23 0.77 16.41
CA VAL A 74 -9.82 0.81 15.02
C VAL A 74 -8.98 2.04 14.74
N SER A 75 -7.75 1.84 14.28
CA SER A 75 -6.81 2.91 13.92
C SER A 75 -6.16 2.64 12.57
N VAL A 76 -5.40 3.59 12.05
CA VAL A 76 -4.67 3.43 10.79
C VAL A 76 -3.26 3.99 10.88
N SER A 77 -2.32 3.36 10.17
CA SER A 77 -0.93 3.77 10.06
C SER A 77 -0.39 3.42 8.67
N SER A 78 0.68 4.09 8.25
CA SER A 78 1.50 3.69 7.10
C SER A 78 2.81 3.03 7.53
N GLU A 79 2.83 2.46 8.74
CA GLU A 79 4.05 2.02 9.43
C GLU A 79 5.08 3.14 9.64
N ASP A 80 6.22 2.82 10.23
CA ASP A 80 7.35 3.72 10.34
C ASP A 80 7.92 4.06 8.95
N LEU A 81 7.93 3.11 8.02
CA LEU A 81 8.39 3.30 6.64
C LEU A 81 7.59 4.34 5.87
N GLY A 82 6.26 4.41 6.02
CA GLY A 82 5.47 5.46 5.39
C GLY A 82 5.58 6.82 6.11
N GLN A 83 5.85 6.83 7.42
CA GLN A 83 5.98 8.06 8.21
C GLN A 83 7.36 8.70 8.09
N LEU A 84 8.41 7.88 8.06
CA LEU A 84 9.82 8.29 8.09
C LEU A 84 10.49 8.14 6.72
N GLY A 85 9.97 7.27 5.86
CA GLY A 85 10.56 6.93 4.58
C GLY A 85 11.53 5.74 4.65
N PHE A 86 12.27 5.55 3.57
CA PHE A 86 13.22 4.45 3.42
C PHE A 86 14.64 5.02 3.42
N ASP A 87 15.40 4.71 4.46
CA ASP A 87 16.82 5.05 4.51
C ASP A 87 17.61 4.16 3.58
N TYR A 88 18.63 4.74 2.95
CA TYR A 88 19.59 3.97 2.17
C TYR A 88 20.84 3.65 2.99
N ALA A 89 21.26 2.38 2.93
CA ALA A 89 22.59 1.96 3.35
C ALA A 89 23.13 0.93 2.36
N SER A 90 24.39 1.08 1.93
CA SER A 90 25.07 0.09 1.10
C SER A 90 25.40 -1.20 1.83
N MET A 91 25.42 -1.15 3.17
CA MET A 91 25.63 -2.28 4.07
C MET A 91 24.51 -2.31 5.11
N PRO A 92 23.27 -2.64 4.69
CA PRO A 92 22.11 -2.59 5.59
C PRO A 92 22.27 -3.62 6.72
N ALA A 93 21.68 -3.31 7.88
CA ALA A 93 21.54 -4.30 8.94
C ALA A 93 20.64 -5.45 8.46
N THR A 94 20.81 -6.65 9.03
CA THR A 94 19.96 -7.80 8.72
C THR A 94 18.48 -7.44 8.94
N GLY A 95 17.67 -7.64 7.91
CA GLY A 95 16.23 -7.35 7.94
C GLY A 95 15.86 -5.89 7.67
N ALA A 96 16.83 -4.99 7.48
CA ALA A 96 16.52 -3.62 7.07
C ALA A 96 16.00 -3.60 5.62
N ILE A 97 14.89 -2.90 5.42
CA ILE A 97 14.26 -2.72 4.13
C ILE A 97 14.90 -1.52 3.44
N VAL A 98 15.57 -1.76 2.32
CA VAL A 98 16.29 -0.72 1.56
C VAL A 98 16.06 -0.89 0.06
N PHE A 99 16.17 0.21 -0.68
CA PHE A 99 16.23 0.18 -2.14
C PHE A 99 17.58 -0.38 -2.58
N VAL A 100 17.54 -1.50 -3.30
CA VAL A 100 18.76 -2.24 -3.67
C VAL A 100 19.57 -1.54 -4.76
N ASP A 101 18.97 -0.54 -5.41
CA ASP A 101 19.54 0.26 -6.50
C ASP A 101 20.04 1.63 -6.03
N GLY A 102 20.12 1.89 -4.71
CA GLY A 102 20.85 3.05 -4.18
C GLY A 102 20.00 4.25 -3.75
N TRP A 103 18.68 4.09 -3.65
CA TRP A 103 17.77 5.21 -3.41
C TRP A 103 17.32 5.33 -1.95
N GLU A 104 17.17 6.57 -1.50
CA GLU A 104 16.54 6.94 -0.24
C GLU A 104 15.22 7.65 -0.56
N LEU A 105 14.14 7.31 0.15
CA LEU A 105 12.82 7.91 -0.08
C LEU A 105 12.28 8.61 1.16
N ARG A 106 11.53 9.69 0.93
CA ARG A 106 10.74 10.40 1.94
C ARG A 106 9.36 10.71 1.36
N PHE A 107 8.31 10.36 2.10
CA PHE A 107 6.93 10.69 1.73
C PHE A 107 6.56 12.09 2.25
N SER A 108 5.85 12.86 1.43
CA SER A 108 5.22 14.11 1.86
C SER A 108 3.73 13.95 2.09
N ARG A 109 3.05 13.01 1.40
CA ARG A 109 1.64 12.67 1.60
C ARG A 109 1.38 11.21 1.28
N ILE A 110 0.50 10.60 2.06
CA ILE A 110 -0.07 9.28 1.75
C ILE A 110 -1.57 9.37 2.06
N LEU A 111 -2.37 9.66 1.05
CA LEU A 111 -3.81 9.81 1.18
C LEU A 111 -4.52 8.50 0.84
N VAL A 112 -5.32 8.01 1.79
CA VAL A 112 -6.14 6.80 1.63
C VAL A 112 -7.60 7.10 1.92
N THR A 113 -8.51 6.43 1.20
CA THR A 113 -9.93 6.39 1.56
C THR A 113 -10.32 4.99 2.01
N LEU A 114 -10.80 4.89 3.25
CA LEU A 114 -11.10 3.62 3.91
C LEU A 114 -12.58 3.55 4.22
N GLY A 115 -13.19 2.39 4.04
CA GLY A 115 -14.60 2.19 4.32
C GLY A 115 -14.94 0.75 4.68
N ASN A 116 -16.21 0.50 4.95
CA ASN A 116 -16.75 -0.84 5.19
C ASN A 116 -16.00 -1.64 6.27
N ILE A 117 -15.45 -0.97 7.28
CA ILE A 117 -14.77 -1.61 8.41
C ILE A 117 -15.81 -2.44 9.17
N ARG A 118 -15.54 -3.73 9.34
CA ARG A 118 -16.53 -4.69 9.82
C ARG A 118 -15.92 -5.85 10.57
N ILE A 119 -16.75 -6.45 11.41
CA ILE A 119 -16.48 -7.73 12.05
C ILE A 119 -17.58 -8.73 11.75
N ASN A 120 -17.17 -9.96 11.47
CA ASN A 120 -18.03 -11.11 11.19
C ASN A 120 -17.71 -12.23 12.18
N ARG A 121 -18.61 -13.22 12.30
CA ARG A 121 -18.25 -14.50 12.92
C ARG A 121 -17.10 -15.15 12.15
N PRO A 122 -16.26 -15.99 12.79
CA PRO A 122 -15.28 -16.80 12.07
C PRO A 122 -15.93 -17.55 10.90
N GLY A 123 -15.16 -17.75 9.83
CA GLY A 123 -15.55 -18.63 8.73
C GLY A 123 -15.53 -20.11 9.11
N ALA A 124 -15.77 -20.97 8.12
CA ALA A 124 -15.80 -22.42 8.31
C ALA A 124 -14.40 -23.02 8.59
N SER A 125 -13.34 -22.33 8.16
CA SER A 125 -11.95 -22.71 8.39
C SER A 125 -11.15 -21.53 8.92
N THR A 126 -10.21 -21.80 9.83
CA THR A 126 -9.29 -20.78 10.35
C THR A 126 -8.13 -20.48 9.39
N SER A 127 -7.89 -21.32 8.39
CA SER A 127 -6.84 -21.11 7.38
C SER A 127 -7.36 -20.47 6.08
N ASP A 128 -8.68 -20.33 5.93
CA ASP A 128 -9.29 -19.71 4.76
C ASP A 128 -9.79 -18.30 5.11
N GLN A 129 -8.94 -17.30 4.86
CA GLN A 129 -9.28 -15.90 5.08
C GLN A 129 -10.40 -15.40 4.15
N SER A 130 -10.67 -16.06 3.03
CA SER A 130 -11.76 -15.66 2.13
C SER A 130 -13.15 -16.00 2.68
N SER A 131 -13.20 -16.91 3.66
CA SER A 131 -14.42 -17.39 4.31
C SER A 131 -14.69 -16.63 5.62
N VAL A 132 -15.83 -15.96 5.68
CA VAL A 132 -16.30 -15.28 6.90
C VAL A 132 -17.75 -15.68 7.21
N GLY A 133 -18.10 -15.72 8.49
CA GLY A 133 -19.45 -16.03 8.95
C GLY A 133 -20.38 -14.82 8.94
N ALA A 134 -21.49 -14.94 9.68
CA ALA A 134 -22.51 -13.90 9.78
C ALA A 134 -21.94 -12.55 10.26
N ALA A 135 -22.47 -11.44 9.73
CA ALA A 135 -22.10 -10.09 10.14
C ALA A 135 -22.43 -9.86 11.62
N VAL A 136 -21.53 -9.19 12.34
CA VAL A 136 -21.67 -8.91 13.78
C VAL A 136 -21.78 -7.42 14.03
N ALA A 137 -20.88 -6.61 13.47
CA ALA A 137 -20.90 -5.16 13.56
C ALA A 137 -20.14 -4.53 12.39
N SER A 138 -20.46 -3.26 12.11
CA SER A 138 -19.80 -2.46 11.07
C SER A 138 -19.66 -1.01 11.54
N VAL A 139 -18.56 -0.38 11.16
CA VAL A 139 -18.39 1.07 11.29
C VAL A 139 -19.01 1.73 10.06
N PRO A 140 -19.99 2.63 10.22
CA PRO A 140 -20.62 3.29 9.09
C PRO A 140 -19.70 4.34 8.45
N GLY A 141 -19.90 4.58 7.16
CA GLY A 141 -19.21 5.64 6.41
C GLY A 141 -17.82 5.27 5.92
N SER A 142 -17.12 6.28 5.41
CA SER A 142 -15.73 6.18 4.96
C SER A 142 -14.88 7.29 5.60
N PHE A 143 -13.57 7.12 5.57
CA PHE A 143 -12.58 7.98 6.21
C PHE A 143 -11.56 8.42 5.16
N ALA A 144 -11.31 9.72 5.09
CA ALA A 144 -10.25 10.32 4.31
C ALA A 144 -9.08 10.67 5.24
N VAL A 145 -7.93 10.05 5.02
CA VAL A 145 -6.80 10.10 5.97
C VAL A 145 -5.49 10.31 5.23
N ASP A 146 -4.66 11.21 5.76
CA ASP A 146 -3.25 11.34 5.41
C ASP A 146 -2.44 10.52 6.42
N VAL A 147 -2.07 9.29 6.04
CA VAL A 147 -1.42 8.33 6.94
C VAL A 147 0.08 8.54 7.07
N GLN A 148 0.67 9.44 6.26
CA GLN A 148 2.04 9.93 6.46
C GLN A 148 2.18 10.71 7.77
N LYS A 149 1.11 11.41 8.19
CA LYS A 149 1.14 12.22 9.40
C LYS A 149 1.20 11.35 10.65
N PRO A 150 1.94 11.77 11.69
CA PRO A 150 1.95 11.06 12.95
C PRO A 150 0.59 11.13 13.64
N GLY A 151 0.23 10.05 14.33
CA GLY A 151 -0.96 9.94 15.16
C GLY A 151 -0.65 9.97 16.66
N PRO A 152 -1.69 10.04 17.52
CA PRO A 152 -1.52 10.09 18.98
C PRO A 152 -1.28 8.72 19.63
N LEU A 153 -1.42 7.63 18.88
CA LEU A 153 -1.28 6.26 19.38
C LEU A 153 0.11 5.72 19.01
N THR A 154 0.70 4.87 19.83
CA THR A 154 1.82 4.04 19.40
C THR A 154 1.33 3.03 18.36
N GLY A 155 2.04 2.92 17.24
CA GLY A 155 1.74 1.96 16.18
C GLY A 155 1.93 0.50 16.60
N ALA A 156 1.40 -0.42 15.82
CA ALA A 156 1.44 -1.86 16.09
C ALA A 156 2.84 -2.47 15.90
N GLY A 157 3.65 -1.95 14.98
CA GLY A 157 5.07 -2.26 14.80
C GLY A 157 5.97 -1.69 15.91
N GLY A 158 5.42 -0.83 16.78
CA GLY A 158 6.14 -0.23 17.90
C GLY A 158 6.82 1.09 17.56
N ALA A 159 7.45 1.73 18.54
CA ALA A 159 8.10 3.02 18.31
C ALA A 159 9.25 2.88 17.29
N PRO A 160 9.41 3.84 16.36
CA PRO A 160 8.81 5.18 16.35
C PRO A 160 7.44 5.29 15.66
N GLU A 161 6.86 4.19 15.18
CA GLU A 161 5.56 4.20 14.51
C GLU A 161 4.46 4.79 15.40
N THR A 162 3.59 5.59 14.78
CA THR A 162 2.37 6.08 15.40
C THR A 162 1.13 5.74 14.57
N ALA A 163 -0.06 5.75 15.18
CA ALA A 163 -1.30 5.45 14.49
C ALA A 163 -2.40 6.49 14.76
N ILE A 164 -3.24 6.72 13.75
CA ILE A 164 -4.35 7.67 13.76
C ILE A 164 -5.65 6.92 14.12
N PRO A 165 -6.37 7.32 15.17
CA PRO A 165 -7.65 6.70 15.53
C PRO A 165 -8.73 6.92 14.46
N LEU A 166 -9.58 5.91 14.22
CA LEU A 166 -10.71 5.97 13.28
C LEU A 166 -12.06 5.73 13.97
N ALA A 167 -12.18 4.64 14.73
CA ALA A 167 -13.46 4.23 15.30
C ALA A 167 -13.30 3.27 16.49
N VAL A 168 -14.42 2.98 17.17
CA VAL A 168 -14.49 1.93 18.19
C VAL A 168 -15.71 1.07 17.92
N ILE A 169 -15.51 -0.24 17.79
CA ILE A 169 -16.59 -1.21 17.74
C ILE A 169 -16.90 -1.64 19.18
N ARG A 170 -18.07 -1.23 19.67
CA ARG A 170 -18.45 -1.40 21.09
C ARG A 170 -19.38 -2.57 21.35
N ALA A 171 -20.20 -2.90 20.37
CA ALA A 171 -21.28 -3.88 20.50
C ALA A 171 -21.63 -4.48 19.14
N PRO A 172 -22.20 -5.71 19.12
CA PRO A 172 -22.89 -6.23 17.95
C PRO A 172 -24.05 -5.32 17.51
N SER A 173 -24.38 -5.31 16.23
CA SER A 173 -25.55 -4.60 15.69
C SER A 173 -26.87 -5.11 16.28
N ALA A 174 -26.92 -6.37 16.71
CA ALA A 174 -28.07 -6.96 17.40
C ALA A 174 -28.17 -6.56 18.89
N GLY A 175 -27.24 -5.77 19.41
CA GLY A 175 -27.14 -5.39 20.81
C GLY A 175 -26.30 -6.36 21.66
N GLY A 176 -26.08 -5.97 22.92
CA GLY A 176 -25.25 -6.72 23.87
C GLY A 176 -23.76 -6.38 23.80
N SER A 177 -22.93 -7.23 24.39
CA SER A 177 -21.47 -7.05 24.46
C SER A 177 -20.73 -8.02 23.53
N LEU A 178 -19.56 -7.61 23.02
CA LEU A 178 -18.71 -8.53 22.26
C LEU A 178 -18.24 -9.71 23.13
N ASP A 179 -18.20 -10.90 22.52
CA ASP A 179 -17.77 -12.14 23.16
C ASP A 179 -16.24 -12.20 23.16
N THR A 180 -15.65 -12.31 24.36
CA THR A 180 -14.20 -12.35 24.55
C THR A 180 -13.58 -13.71 24.23
N THR A 181 -14.41 -14.71 23.91
CA THR A 181 -13.99 -16.06 23.50
C THR A 181 -14.01 -16.25 21.98
N VAL A 182 -14.48 -15.25 21.23
CA VAL A 182 -14.63 -15.31 19.77
C VAL A 182 -13.58 -14.42 19.10
N ARG A 183 -12.85 -14.98 18.14
CA ARG A 183 -12.04 -14.21 17.19
C ARG A 183 -12.93 -13.80 16.04
N TYR A 184 -13.36 -12.54 16.04
CA TYR A 184 -14.20 -12.07 14.96
C TYR A 184 -13.35 -11.85 13.71
N ALA A 185 -13.80 -12.34 12.56
CA ALA A 185 -13.16 -12.04 11.30
C ALA A 185 -13.21 -10.53 11.06
N PHE A 186 -12.05 -9.88 10.97
CA PHE A 186 -11.94 -8.44 10.80
C PHE A 186 -11.67 -8.11 9.34
N SER A 187 -12.38 -7.12 8.81
CA SER A 187 -12.25 -6.74 7.40
C SER A 187 -12.50 -5.25 7.19
N TYR A 188 -11.93 -4.72 6.12
CA TYR A 188 -12.12 -3.34 5.70
C TYR A 188 -11.89 -3.22 4.20
N ASP A 189 -12.28 -2.10 3.61
CA ASP A 189 -12.13 -1.86 2.18
C ASP A 189 -11.32 -0.59 1.93
N GLY A 190 -10.42 -0.65 0.95
CA GLY A 190 -9.91 0.54 0.26
C GLY A 190 -10.92 0.94 -0.80
N VAL A 191 -11.53 2.12 -0.66
CA VAL A 191 -12.63 2.58 -1.52
C VAL A 191 -12.23 3.82 -2.31
N ALA A 192 -12.95 4.16 -3.37
CA ALA A 192 -12.73 5.40 -4.09
C ALA A 192 -12.98 6.62 -3.17
N ALA A 193 -12.22 7.69 -3.37
CA ALA A 193 -12.43 8.95 -2.69
C ALA A 193 -13.85 9.46 -2.95
N THR A 194 -14.50 9.97 -1.91
CA THR A 194 -15.91 10.37 -1.97
C THR A 194 -16.17 11.61 -1.13
N PRO A 195 -17.05 12.53 -1.57
CA PRO A 195 -17.47 13.67 -0.76
C PRO A 195 -18.11 13.29 0.57
N GLY A 196 -18.61 12.05 0.70
CA GLY A 196 -19.22 11.52 1.91
C GLY A 196 -18.23 10.98 2.94
N ALA A 197 -16.93 11.01 2.68
CA ALA A 197 -15.93 10.58 3.64
C ALA A 197 -15.81 11.55 4.81
N THR A 198 -15.44 11.04 5.98
CA THR A 198 -15.05 11.86 7.13
C THR A 198 -13.61 12.29 6.93
N ASN A 199 -13.33 13.59 6.84
CA ASN A 199 -11.97 14.10 6.89
C ASN A 199 -11.40 13.87 8.30
N VAL A 200 -10.41 12.99 8.45
CA VAL A 200 -9.80 12.69 9.75
C VAL A 200 -8.70 13.68 10.09
N ASN A 201 -7.79 13.99 9.15
CA ASN A 201 -6.60 14.80 9.39
C ASN A 201 -6.04 15.53 8.14
N LEU A 202 -6.83 15.63 7.06
CA LEU A 202 -6.43 16.34 5.84
C LEU A 202 -6.38 17.84 6.10
N ASP A 203 -5.22 18.46 5.87
CA ASP A 203 -5.09 19.91 5.84
C ASP A 203 -5.55 20.49 4.49
N ALA A 204 -5.49 21.82 4.33
CA ALA A 204 -5.97 22.49 3.12
C ALA A 204 -5.32 21.97 1.82
N ALA A 205 -4.02 21.66 1.82
CA ALA A 205 -3.35 21.12 0.64
C ALA A 205 -3.78 19.67 0.36
N ALA A 206 -3.90 18.85 1.40
CA ALA A 206 -4.39 17.48 1.28
C ALA A 206 -5.87 17.42 0.87
N VAL A 207 -6.70 18.38 1.28
CA VAL A 207 -8.09 18.52 0.82
C VAL A 207 -8.15 18.78 -0.69
N ALA A 208 -7.32 19.69 -1.22
CA ALA A 208 -7.27 19.95 -2.66
C ALA A 208 -6.84 18.70 -3.48
N LEU A 209 -5.90 17.92 -2.95
CA LEU A 209 -5.51 16.62 -3.53
C LEU A 209 -6.65 15.59 -3.43
N TYR A 210 -7.38 15.57 -2.32
CA TYR A 210 -8.53 14.69 -2.16
C TYR A 210 -9.67 15.00 -3.14
N GLU A 211 -9.91 16.29 -3.44
CA GLU A 211 -10.83 16.68 -4.53
C GLU A 211 -10.37 16.15 -5.89
N GLN A 212 -9.05 16.12 -6.14
CA GLN A 212 -8.50 15.48 -7.34
C GLN A 212 -8.74 13.98 -7.33
N MET A 213 -8.55 13.31 -6.19
CA MET A 213 -8.86 11.88 -6.06
C MET A 213 -10.32 11.60 -6.39
N ILE A 214 -11.26 12.43 -5.91
CA ILE A 214 -12.69 12.29 -6.24
C ILE A 214 -12.92 12.44 -7.75
N ARG A 215 -12.36 13.48 -8.38
CA ARG A 215 -12.51 13.72 -9.84
C ARG A 215 -11.95 12.57 -10.69
N ARG A 216 -10.85 11.95 -10.24
CA ARG A 216 -10.18 10.86 -10.94
C ARG A 216 -10.70 9.47 -10.54
N GLY A 217 -11.61 9.40 -9.56
CA GLY A 217 -12.10 8.14 -9.00
C GLY A 217 -11.02 7.36 -8.22
N TRP A 218 -9.92 8.01 -7.84
CA TRP A 218 -8.82 7.38 -7.13
C TRP A 218 -9.22 6.95 -5.72
N SER A 219 -8.72 5.80 -5.29
CA SER A 219 -8.80 5.36 -3.90
C SER A 219 -7.63 5.87 -3.07
N GLN A 220 -6.50 6.14 -3.73
CA GLN A 220 -5.19 6.32 -3.12
C GLN A 220 -4.40 7.40 -3.86
N TYR A 221 -3.62 8.19 -3.13
CA TYR A 221 -2.66 9.14 -3.68
C TYR A 221 -1.43 9.22 -2.78
N ILE A 222 -0.25 9.16 -3.38
CA ILE A 222 1.03 9.18 -2.68
C ILE A 222 1.95 10.14 -3.39
N GLU A 223 2.64 10.98 -2.61
CA GLU A 223 3.74 11.79 -3.12
C GLU A 223 4.92 11.81 -2.16
N GLY A 224 6.09 11.99 -2.74
CA GLY A 224 7.34 12.05 -1.99
C GLY A 224 8.51 12.44 -2.88
N THR A 225 9.70 12.33 -2.30
CA THR A 225 10.97 12.55 -3.00
C THR A 225 11.86 11.34 -2.80
N ALA A 226 12.43 10.85 -3.90
CA ALA A 226 13.51 9.89 -3.90
C ALA A 226 14.83 10.62 -4.19
N THR A 227 15.87 10.32 -3.42
CA THR A 227 17.22 10.85 -3.60
C THR A 227 18.20 9.70 -3.78
N TYR A 228 19.02 9.76 -4.82
CA TYR A 228 20.05 8.77 -5.04
C TYR A 228 21.21 8.98 -4.06
N ARG A 229 21.52 7.94 -3.28
CA ARG A 229 22.58 7.89 -2.26
C ARG A 229 23.65 6.85 -2.56
N GLY A 230 23.44 6.03 -3.60
CA GLY A 230 24.37 5.00 -4.03
C GLY A 230 25.70 5.52 -4.58
N ALA A 231 26.61 4.59 -4.85
CA ALA A 231 27.91 4.89 -5.43
C ALA A 231 27.78 5.26 -6.91
N THR A 232 28.35 6.41 -7.28
CA THR A 232 28.35 6.93 -8.66
C THR A 232 29.50 6.41 -9.52
N THR A 233 30.53 5.82 -8.91
CA THR A 233 31.70 5.30 -9.61
C THR A 233 31.39 3.98 -10.31
N GLY A 234 31.76 3.86 -11.59
CA GLY A 234 31.59 2.62 -12.35
C GLY A 234 30.16 2.31 -12.76
N LEU A 235 29.24 3.28 -12.62
CA LEU A 235 27.88 3.16 -13.11
C LEU A 235 27.85 3.02 -14.64
N ALA A 236 26.87 2.25 -15.13
CA ALA A 236 26.60 2.16 -16.55
C ALA A 236 26.34 3.56 -17.14
N PRO A 237 26.82 3.87 -18.37
CA PRO A 237 26.66 5.21 -18.96
C PRO A 237 25.22 5.71 -19.04
N ALA A 238 24.22 4.82 -19.12
CA ALA A 238 22.80 5.17 -19.14
C ALA A 238 22.37 6.02 -17.92
N PHE A 239 23.02 5.83 -16.77
CA PHE A 239 22.68 6.54 -15.54
C PHE A 239 23.21 7.98 -15.48
N ALA A 240 24.08 8.38 -16.40
CA ALA A 240 24.54 9.77 -16.50
C ALA A 240 23.38 10.73 -16.81
N ASP A 241 22.31 10.24 -17.44
CA ASP A 241 21.14 11.04 -17.81
C ASP A 241 20.02 10.99 -16.75
N TYR A 242 20.16 10.17 -15.71
CA TYR A 242 19.12 10.01 -14.70
C TYR A 242 19.26 11.11 -13.65
N PRO A 243 18.15 11.72 -13.22
CA PRO A 243 18.21 12.67 -12.11
C PRO A 243 18.63 11.96 -10.82
N THR A 244 19.32 12.67 -9.94
CA THR A 244 19.69 12.16 -8.60
C THR A 244 18.68 12.51 -7.52
N SER A 245 17.64 13.28 -7.87
CA SER A 245 16.50 13.60 -7.00
C SER A 245 15.24 13.62 -7.86
N VAL A 246 14.20 12.90 -7.44
CA VAL A 246 12.95 12.77 -8.18
C VAL A 246 11.79 12.99 -7.24
N THR A 247 10.92 13.95 -7.55
CA THR A 247 9.60 14.03 -6.93
C THR A 247 8.68 13.03 -7.63
N PHE A 248 7.98 12.19 -6.87
CA PHE A 248 6.99 11.26 -7.42
C PHE A 248 5.59 11.62 -6.94
N ARG A 249 4.61 11.48 -7.85
CA ARG A 249 3.17 11.69 -7.57
C ARG A 249 2.37 10.56 -8.20
N LEU A 250 1.87 9.66 -7.37
CA LEU A 250 1.22 8.43 -7.78
C LEU A 250 -0.22 8.46 -7.29
N GLY A 251 -1.19 8.51 -8.22
CA GLY A 251 -2.61 8.42 -7.91
C GLY A 251 -3.27 7.33 -8.74
N TRP A 252 -4.12 6.53 -8.12
CA TRP A 252 -4.79 5.41 -8.79
C TRP A 252 -6.08 4.99 -8.09
N ALA A 253 -6.93 4.29 -8.82
CA ALA A 253 -8.01 3.51 -8.27
C ALA A 253 -7.65 2.02 -8.33
N ALA A 254 -7.48 1.41 -7.15
CA ALA A 254 -7.36 -0.03 -7.02
C ALA A 254 -8.22 -0.50 -5.84
N PRO A 255 -9.55 -0.31 -5.91
CA PRO A 255 -10.42 -0.64 -4.80
C PRO A 255 -10.34 -2.15 -4.49
N ALA A 256 -10.21 -2.45 -3.20
CA ALA A 256 -10.00 -3.80 -2.71
C ALA A 256 -10.69 -4.00 -1.37
N GLN A 257 -11.10 -5.23 -1.12
CA GLN A 257 -11.56 -5.71 0.18
C GLN A 257 -10.42 -6.49 0.82
N TYR A 258 -10.07 -6.11 2.05
CA TYR A 258 -9.11 -6.79 2.90
C TYR A 258 -9.90 -7.65 3.87
N ILE A 259 -9.97 -8.96 3.58
CA ILE A 259 -10.90 -9.89 4.21
C ILE A 259 -10.17 -10.76 5.24
N ASN A 260 -10.80 -10.90 6.42
CA ASN A 260 -10.38 -11.75 7.53
C ASN A 260 -8.87 -11.73 7.81
N CYS A 261 -8.32 -10.53 8.00
CA CYS A 261 -6.88 -10.34 8.16
C CYS A 261 -6.32 -11.16 9.32
N TYR A 262 -5.12 -11.70 9.13
CA TYR A 262 -4.28 -12.20 10.21
C TYR A 262 -3.98 -11.07 11.18
N ASN A 263 -3.80 -11.45 12.45
CA ASN A 263 -3.52 -10.49 13.49
C ASN A 263 -2.36 -11.03 14.33
N PRO A 264 -1.15 -10.48 14.15
CA PRO A 264 0.03 -10.87 14.92
C PRO A 264 -0.17 -10.79 16.44
N GLU A 265 -1.07 -9.93 16.92
CA GLU A 265 -1.39 -9.83 18.35
C GLU A 265 -2.15 -11.07 18.91
N ASN A 266 -2.64 -11.97 18.06
CA ASN A 266 -3.28 -13.22 18.49
C ASN A 266 -2.28 -14.30 18.93
N GLY A 267 -0.97 -14.01 18.92
CA GLY A 267 0.07 -14.93 19.41
C GLY A 267 0.55 -15.97 18.39
N GLY A 268 0.29 -15.75 17.10
CA GLY A 268 0.81 -16.54 15.99
C GLY A 268 0.59 -15.85 14.64
N ASP A 269 1.45 -16.15 13.66
CA ASP A 269 1.56 -15.39 12.40
C ASP A 269 0.37 -15.62 11.44
N GLU A 270 -0.36 -16.73 11.59
CA GLU A 270 -1.49 -17.12 10.71
C GLU A 270 -2.81 -17.23 11.48
N MET A 271 -3.02 -16.35 12.46
CA MET A 271 -4.21 -16.39 13.31
C MET A 271 -5.18 -15.25 12.95
N PRO A 272 -6.24 -15.52 12.15
CA PRO A 272 -7.12 -14.47 11.64
C PRO A 272 -8.03 -13.86 12.70
N GLY A 273 -8.43 -12.63 12.40
CA GLY A 273 -9.44 -11.88 13.12
C GLY A 273 -8.94 -11.15 14.37
N VAL A 274 -9.87 -10.52 15.07
CA VAL A 274 -9.62 -9.75 16.28
C VAL A 274 -10.45 -10.33 17.42
N GLN A 275 -9.79 -10.62 18.54
CA GLN A 275 -10.42 -11.13 19.74
C GLN A 275 -10.59 -10.02 20.79
N PRO A 276 -11.81 -9.63 21.16
CA PRO A 276 -12.04 -8.69 22.25
C PRO A 276 -11.48 -9.24 23.57
N SER A 277 -10.92 -8.36 24.40
CA SER A 277 -10.41 -8.72 25.72
C SER A 277 -11.41 -8.41 26.83
N ALA A 278 -11.37 -9.20 27.91
CA ALA A 278 -12.17 -8.96 29.11
C ALA A 278 -11.60 -7.85 30.02
N SER A 279 -10.37 -7.40 29.78
CA SER A 279 -9.67 -6.44 30.64
C SER A 279 -9.30 -5.12 29.95
N THR A 280 -9.27 -5.09 28.62
CA THR A 280 -8.88 -3.93 27.82
C THR A 280 -9.58 -3.97 26.45
N ALA A 281 -9.57 -2.86 25.73
CA ALA A 281 -9.85 -2.88 24.30
C ALA A 281 -8.84 -3.73 23.54
N ALA A 282 -9.29 -4.41 22.49
CA ALA A 282 -8.44 -5.06 21.50
C ALA A 282 -8.04 -4.05 20.41
N ARG A 283 -6.84 -4.19 19.83
CA ARG A 283 -6.36 -3.35 18.73
C ARG A 283 -6.75 -3.95 17.38
N ALA A 284 -7.22 -3.08 16.49
CA ALA A 284 -7.30 -3.32 15.05
C ALA A 284 -6.73 -2.11 14.30
N GLN A 285 -5.43 -2.13 14.02
CA GLN A 285 -4.76 -1.09 13.27
C GLN A 285 -4.67 -1.51 11.80
N LEU A 286 -5.30 -0.75 10.91
CA LEU A 286 -5.11 -0.89 9.48
C LEU A 286 -3.71 -0.36 9.15
N THR A 287 -2.85 -1.19 8.57
CA THR A 287 -1.48 -0.79 8.20
C THR A 287 -1.35 -0.76 6.68
N PHE A 288 -0.74 0.29 6.14
CA PHE A 288 -0.48 0.44 4.71
C PHE A 288 1.02 0.42 4.43
N HIS A 289 1.49 -0.65 3.83
CA HIS A 289 2.90 -0.91 3.56
C HIS A 289 3.35 -0.23 2.26
N MET A 290 4.24 0.75 2.37
CA MET A 290 4.59 1.62 1.22
C MET A 290 5.57 0.96 0.25
N ASP A 291 6.23 -0.11 0.67
CA ASP A 291 7.20 -0.87 -0.11
C ASP A 291 6.57 -1.63 -1.29
N HIS A 292 5.30 -2.02 -1.21
CA HIS A 292 4.54 -2.66 -2.29
C HIS A 292 4.61 -1.89 -3.63
N LEU A 293 4.74 -0.55 -3.58
CA LEU A 293 4.86 0.31 -4.76
C LEU A 293 6.21 0.16 -5.48
N PHE A 294 7.18 -0.41 -4.80
CA PHE A 294 8.58 -0.45 -5.20
C PHE A 294 9.12 -1.88 -5.37
N TRP A 295 8.28 -2.88 -5.11
CA TRP A 295 8.60 -4.29 -5.29
C TRP A 295 8.97 -4.62 -6.74
N GLY A 296 10.02 -5.43 -6.91
CA GLY A 296 10.42 -5.98 -8.20
C GLY A 296 9.68 -7.27 -8.61
N ALA A 297 8.72 -7.75 -7.82
CA ALA A 297 7.97 -8.98 -8.08
C ALA A 297 6.54 -8.93 -7.56
N LEU A 298 5.61 -9.59 -8.26
CA LEU A 298 4.23 -9.82 -7.80
C LEU A 298 4.09 -11.19 -7.14
N GLY A 299 3.15 -11.31 -6.21
CA GLY A 299 2.79 -12.59 -5.58
C GLY A 299 3.82 -13.13 -4.59
N VAL A 300 4.82 -12.32 -4.23
CA VAL A 300 5.87 -12.65 -3.26
C VAL A 300 5.96 -11.48 -2.28
N GLU A 301 6.05 -11.79 -0.99
CA GLU A 301 6.27 -10.81 0.07
C GLU A 301 7.75 -10.44 0.17
N ASN A 302 8.04 -9.16 0.41
CA ASN A 302 9.40 -8.63 0.59
C ASN A 302 10.40 -8.90 -0.57
N PRO A 303 10.02 -8.78 -1.86
CA PRO A 303 11.01 -8.79 -2.93
C PRO A 303 11.88 -7.52 -2.87
N PRO A 304 13.04 -7.49 -3.56
CA PRO A 304 13.88 -6.32 -3.63
C PRO A 304 13.13 -5.04 -4.04
N LEU A 305 13.44 -3.93 -3.38
CA LEU A 305 12.88 -2.62 -3.69
C LEU A 305 13.72 -1.89 -4.74
N HIS A 306 13.05 -1.31 -5.73
CA HIS A 306 13.67 -0.55 -6.81
C HIS A 306 13.01 0.81 -7.00
N PHE A 307 13.81 1.81 -7.37
CA PHE A 307 13.34 3.12 -7.79
C PHE A 307 13.84 3.55 -9.19
N ASP A 308 14.83 2.86 -9.77
CA ASP A 308 15.35 3.18 -11.11
C ASP A 308 14.27 3.11 -12.22
N GLN A 309 13.23 2.29 -12.05
CA GLN A 309 12.06 2.24 -12.94
C GLN A 309 11.26 3.55 -12.96
N TYR A 310 11.29 4.32 -11.87
CA TYR A 310 10.67 5.64 -11.78
C TYR A 310 11.64 6.72 -12.27
N ALA A 311 12.90 6.69 -11.79
CA ALA A 311 13.90 7.68 -12.15
C ALA A 311 14.20 7.70 -13.66
N SER A 312 14.20 6.54 -14.31
CA SER A 312 14.38 6.40 -15.77
C SER A 312 13.25 7.00 -16.60
N ARG A 313 12.09 7.28 -15.97
CA ARG A 313 10.87 7.83 -16.60
C ARG A 313 10.59 9.27 -16.21
N ALA A 314 11.31 9.82 -15.24
CA ALA A 314 11.15 11.18 -14.75
C ALA A 314 11.39 12.23 -15.85
N ARG A 315 10.61 13.31 -15.80
CA ARG A 315 10.74 14.49 -16.66
C ARG A 315 11.35 15.63 -15.89
N THR A 316 12.37 16.26 -16.46
CA THR A 316 13.00 17.44 -15.87
C THR A 316 12.47 18.71 -16.52
N THR A 317 11.77 19.53 -15.74
CA THR A 317 11.27 20.85 -16.18
C THR A 317 11.79 21.91 -15.22
N ALA A 318 12.43 22.95 -15.75
CA ALA A 318 13.01 24.04 -14.95
C ALA A 318 13.90 23.55 -13.77
N GLY A 319 14.65 22.46 -13.98
CA GLY A 319 15.55 21.88 -12.98
C GLY A 319 14.87 20.99 -11.93
N VAL A 320 13.55 20.77 -12.01
CA VAL A 320 12.82 19.85 -11.14
C VAL A 320 12.50 18.58 -11.93
N SER A 321 12.92 17.43 -11.42
CA SER A 321 12.62 16.12 -11.99
C SER A 321 11.42 15.50 -11.30
N GLU A 322 10.37 15.22 -12.07
CA GLU A 322 9.12 14.65 -11.57
C GLU A 322 8.74 13.38 -12.35
N VAL A 323 8.13 12.41 -11.67
CA VAL A 323 7.53 11.22 -12.29
C VAL A 323 6.10 11.03 -11.77
N THR A 324 5.19 10.73 -12.68
CA THR A 324 3.82 10.35 -12.37
C THR A 324 3.55 8.91 -12.78
N LEU A 325 2.44 8.34 -12.30
CA LEU A 325 2.06 6.99 -12.69
C LEU A 325 1.80 6.88 -14.21
N ASP A 326 1.33 7.95 -14.86
CA ASP A 326 1.12 8.00 -16.31
C ASP A 326 2.42 7.94 -17.12
N ASP A 327 3.56 8.38 -16.55
CA ASP A 327 4.86 8.27 -17.23
C ASP A 327 5.37 6.82 -17.36
N LEU A 328 4.74 5.89 -16.63
CA LEU A 328 5.03 4.46 -16.68
C LEU A 328 4.13 3.70 -17.67
N GLN A 329 3.12 4.36 -18.24
CA GLN A 329 2.24 3.75 -19.23
C GLN A 329 3.03 3.29 -20.45
N GLY A 330 2.73 2.08 -20.93
CA GLY A 330 3.38 1.47 -22.10
C GLY A 330 4.80 0.94 -21.87
N VAL A 331 5.36 1.05 -20.65
CA VAL A 331 6.67 0.46 -20.33
C VAL A 331 6.46 -1.00 -19.91
N ALA A 332 7.04 -1.96 -20.62
CA ALA A 332 6.90 -3.37 -20.28
C ALA A 332 7.66 -3.72 -18.97
N PRO A 333 7.02 -4.27 -17.91
CA PRO A 333 7.69 -4.56 -16.64
C PRO A 333 8.86 -5.55 -16.76
N THR A 334 8.79 -6.43 -17.75
CA THR A 334 9.80 -7.49 -18.00
C THR A 334 10.95 -7.02 -18.89
N ASN A 335 10.86 -5.83 -19.49
CA ASN A 335 11.89 -5.24 -20.35
C ASN A 335 11.83 -3.70 -20.24
N LEU A 336 12.34 -3.18 -19.13
CA LEU A 336 12.23 -1.76 -18.81
C LEU A 336 13.06 -0.90 -19.77
N LEU A 337 12.42 0.13 -20.32
CA LEU A 337 13.05 1.12 -21.19
C LEU A 337 12.92 2.53 -20.60
N ASP A 338 14.02 3.28 -20.64
CA ASP A 338 14.05 4.68 -20.24
C ASP A 338 13.34 5.58 -21.27
N ARG A 339 13.26 6.89 -20.99
CA ARG A 339 12.61 7.85 -21.91
C ARG A 339 13.27 7.97 -23.28
N MET A 340 14.51 7.51 -23.42
CA MET A 340 15.27 7.51 -24.68
C MET A 340 15.18 6.15 -25.40
N MET A 341 14.29 5.26 -24.95
CA MET A 341 14.13 3.89 -25.47
C MET A 341 15.37 3.01 -25.31
N ARG A 342 16.20 3.29 -24.29
CA ARG A 342 17.35 2.46 -23.93
C ARG A 342 16.96 1.49 -22.81
N PRO A 343 17.53 0.27 -22.77
CA PRO A 343 17.36 -0.61 -21.62
C PRO A 343 17.76 0.10 -20.33
N VAL A 344 16.93 -0.02 -19.30
CA VAL A 344 17.26 0.40 -17.94
C VAL A 344 18.18 -0.67 -17.35
N PRO A 345 19.47 -0.41 -17.08
CA PRO A 345 20.33 -1.42 -16.46
C PRO A 345 19.89 -1.68 -15.02
N ASP A 346 20.16 -2.88 -14.51
CA ASP A 346 20.00 -3.18 -13.09
C ASP A 346 21.26 -2.72 -12.34
N ARG A 347 21.14 -1.70 -11.46
CA ARG A 347 22.24 -1.21 -10.62
C ARG A 347 22.57 -2.20 -9.49
N GLY A 348 23.00 -3.39 -9.87
CA GLY A 348 23.60 -4.33 -8.95
C GLY A 348 24.77 -3.74 -8.17
N ALA A 349 25.09 -4.36 -7.03
CA ALA A 349 26.22 -4.01 -6.17
C ALA A 349 26.18 -2.63 -5.47
N GLN A 350 25.06 -1.91 -5.53
CA GLN A 350 24.84 -0.75 -4.65
C GLN A 350 24.68 -1.19 -3.19
N THR A 351 23.94 -2.28 -3.00
CA THR A 351 23.60 -2.82 -1.68
C THR A 351 24.19 -4.21 -1.49
N MET A 352 24.86 -4.43 -0.36
CA MET A 352 25.41 -5.73 0.02
C MET A 352 24.28 -6.78 0.11
N GLY A 353 24.52 -7.95 -0.49
CA GLY A 353 23.56 -9.06 -0.49
C GLY A 353 22.59 -9.04 -1.67
N TYR A 354 22.53 -7.96 -2.45
CA TYR A 354 21.80 -7.93 -3.70
C TYR A 354 22.68 -8.30 -4.89
N THR A 355 22.21 -9.23 -5.72
CA THR A 355 22.84 -9.59 -6.99
C THR A 355 21.83 -9.36 -8.11
N PRO A 356 22.15 -8.54 -9.12
CA PRO A 356 21.24 -8.25 -10.21
C PRO A 356 20.98 -9.53 -11.02
N ARG A 357 19.75 -9.72 -11.49
CA ARG A 357 19.44 -10.84 -12.40
C ARG A 357 20.13 -10.66 -13.75
N SER A 358 20.21 -9.41 -14.21
CA SER A 358 20.90 -9.02 -15.43
C SER A 358 21.45 -7.61 -15.29
N ALA A 359 22.78 -7.45 -15.30
CA ALA A 359 23.41 -6.13 -15.18
C ALA A 359 23.06 -5.16 -16.33
N SER A 360 22.58 -5.66 -17.46
CA SER A 360 22.24 -4.84 -18.63
C SER A 360 20.75 -4.49 -18.74
N ALA A 361 19.89 -5.12 -17.95
CA ALA A 361 18.44 -4.92 -18.04
C ALA A 361 17.73 -5.27 -16.73
N LEU A 362 17.07 -4.28 -16.13
CA LEU A 362 16.15 -4.45 -15.02
C LEU A 362 14.83 -5.04 -15.55
N SER A 363 14.33 -6.07 -14.85
CA SER A 363 13.17 -6.85 -15.26
C SER A 363 12.43 -7.35 -14.04
N PHE A 364 11.12 -7.14 -14.00
CA PHE A 364 10.27 -7.51 -12.88
C PHE A 364 9.56 -8.84 -13.11
N ASP A 365 9.32 -9.54 -12.01
CA ASP A 365 8.63 -10.84 -12.03
C ASP A 365 7.11 -10.63 -11.88
N LEU A 366 6.34 -11.10 -12.86
CA LEU A 366 4.88 -10.98 -12.83
C LEU A 366 4.23 -12.03 -11.91
N GLY A 367 4.99 -13.00 -11.37
CA GLY A 367 4.48 -14.01 -10.44
C GLY A 367 3.37 -14.88 -11.05
N GLY A 368 3.38 -15.05 -12.37
CA GLY A 368 2.30 -15.74 -13.11
C GLY A 368 1.00 -14.93 -13.26
N THR A 369 0.98 -13.67 -12.80
CA THR A 369 -0.18 -12.76 -12.95
C THR A 369 -0.37 -12.41 -14.42
N SER A 370 -1.58 -12.64 -14.94
CA SER A 370 -1.98 -12.23 -16.28
C SER A 370 -2.64 -10.84 -16.28
N GLY A 371 -2.73 -10.21 -17.46
CA GLY A 371 -3.42 -8.93 -17.62
C GLY A 371 -2.62 -7.68 -17.20
N ILE A 372 -1.35 -7.84 -16.83
CA ILE A 372 -0.43 -6.71 -16.60
C ILE A 372 0.12 -6.24 -17.95
N ARG A 373 -0.32 -5.07 -18.43
CA ARG A 373 0.06 -4.57 -19.76
C ARG A 373 1.33 -3.73 -19.74
N ASP A 374 1.54 -2.98 -18.67
CA ASP A 374 2.67 -2.07 -18.50
C ASP A 374 3.08 -1.92 -17.02
N LEU A 375 4.11 -1.12 -16.77
CA LEU A 375 4.66 -0.86 -15.46
C LEU A 375 3.68 -0.10 -14.56
N ARG A 376 2.81 0.73 -15.14
CA ARG A 376 1.71 1.36 -14.39
C ARG A 376 0.73 0.32 -13.86
N ASP A 377 0.30 -0.64 -14.69
CA ASP A 377 -0.54 -1.77 -14.26
C ASP A 377 0.17 -2.60 -13.17
N PHE A 378 1.47 -2.89 -13.35
CA PHE A 378 2.28 -3.64 -12.39
C PHE A 378 2.31 -2.99 -11.01
N VAL A 379 2.71 -1.71 -10.94
CA VAL A 379 2.82 -0.96 -9.67
C VAL A 379 1.46 -0.92 -8.98
N THR A 380 0.40 -0.67 -9.74
CA THR A 380 -0.96 -0.54 -9.20
C THR A 380 -1.53 -1.88 -8.73
N PHE A 381 -1.21 -2.96 -9.43
CA PHE A 381 -1.56 -4.31 -9.02
C PHE A 381 -0.84 -4.69 -7.73
N SER A 382 0.46 -4.43 -7.63
CA SER A 382 1.25 -4.65 -6.41
C SER A 382 0.70 -3.84 -5.22
N ALA A 383 0.42 -2.56 -5.43
CA ALA A 383 -0.12 -1.66 -4.42
C ALA A 383 -1.51 -2.08 -3.92
N ARG A 384 -2.26 -2.88 -4.69
CA ARG A 384 -3.59 -3.36 -4.24
C ARG A 384 -3.50 -4.22 -2.98
N SER A 385 -2.41 -4.96 -2.78
CA SER A 385 -2.23 -5.84 -1.63
C SER A 385 -1.58 -5.19 -0.41
N TYR A 386 -1.22 -3.90 -0.49
CA TYR A 386 -0.46 -3.19 0.56
C TYR A 386 -1.16 -2.96 1.92
N GLY A 387 -2.38 -3.50 2.09
CA GLY A 387 -3.23 -3.25 3.25
C GLY A 387 -3.23 -4.46 4.17
N HIS A 388 -2.80 -4.24 5.42
CA HIS A 388 -2.60 -5.24 6.45
C HIS A 388 -3.34 -4.87 7.75
N LEU A 389 -3.24 -5.73 8.76
CA LEU A 389 -3.77 -5.54 10.10
C LEU A 389 -2.66 -5.70 11.15
N ASN A 390 -2.55 -4.74 12.06
CA ASN A 390 -1.61 -4.75 13.18
C ASN A 390 -0.17 -5.02 12.73
N ALA A 391 0.37 -4.12 11.90
CA ALA A 391 1.61 -4.29 11.14
C ALA A 391 1.44 -5.35 10.05
N ASP A 392 2.07 -6.52 10.17
CA ASP A 392 2.21 -7.49 9.08
C ASP A 392 1.04 -8.46 8.88
N GLY A 393 -0.09 -8.26 9.55
CA GLY A 393 -1.23 -9.16 9.46
C GLY A 393 -1.86 -9.18 8.06
N LEU A 394 -1.43 -10.12 7.22
CA LEU A 394 -1.90 -10.31 5.86
C LEU A 394 -3.41 -10.49 5.80
N CYS A 395 -4.03 -10.00 4.74
CA CYS A 395 -5.45 -10.15 4.48
C CYS A 395 -5.68 -10.96 3.21
N PHE A 396 -6.84 -11.63 3.11
CA PHE A 396 -7.29 -12.06 1.80
C PHE A 396 -7.73 -10.84 1.00
N VAL A 397 -6.98 -10.52 -0.05
CA VAL A 397 -7.23 -9.36 -0.91
C VAL A 397 -8.18 -9.74 -2.03
N ARG A 398 -9.38 -9.17 -2.03
CA ARG A 398 -10.36 -9.33 -3.11
C ARG A 398 -10.52 -8.01 -3.86
N PRO A 399 -10.23 -7.94 -5.17
CA PRO A 399 -10.58 -6.78 -5.98
C PRO A 399 -12.09 -6.48 -5.88
N SER A 400 -12.44 -5.23 -5.61
CA SER A 400 -13.85 -4.77 -5.63
C SER A 400 -14.17 -3.90 -6.84
N GLY A 401 -13.18 -3.67 -7.72
CA GLY A 401 -13.34 -2.95 -8.98
C GLY A 401 -12.11 -3.08 -9.89
N ALA A 402 -12.26 -2.58 -11.11
CA ALA A 402 -11.15 -2.48 -12.06
C ALA A 402 -10.08 -1.51 -11.56
N ILE A 403 -8.86 -1.66 -12.08
CA ILE A 403 -7.82 -0.65 -11.90
C ILE A 403 -8.11 0.53 -12.85
N THR A 404 -8.09 1.76 -12.35
CA THR A 404 -8.24 2.99 -13.17
C THR A 404 -7.26 4.09 -12.75
N TYR A 405 -7.07 5.08 -13.62
CA TYR A 405 -6.04 6.13 -13.55
C TYR A 405 -6.60 7.53 -13.82
#